data_AF-A0A1Y5XLA0-F1
#
_entry.id   AF-A0A1Y5XLA0-F1
#
_cell.length_a   1.000
_cell.length_b   1.000
_cell.length_c   1.000
_cell.angle_alpha   90.00
_cell.angle_beta   90.00
_cell.angle_gamma   90.00
#
_symmetry.space_group_name_H-M   'P 1'
#
loop_
_entity.id
_entity.type
_entity.pdbx_description
1 polymer ?
#
loop_
_entity_poly.entity_id
_entity_poly.type
_entity_poly.pdbx_seq_one_letter_code
_entity_poly.pdbx_strand_id
1 'polypeptide(L)'
;MAQHAESGRSSESAGVTRAQVVGIVASVVRWVGLLCTLILVIHILLTVGNANPNNGITSFFASWADPLALGFRDLFTPSDPKAFVLVNYGIAALFWLIAASVLAKIIRRFA
;
A
#
# COMPACT_ATOMS: atom_id res chain seq x y z
N MET A 1 -26.48 44.98 4.52
CA MET A 1 -26.52 44.09 3.35
C MET A 1 -25.16 43.41 3.03
N ALA A 2 -24.01 43.94 3.48
CA ALA A 2 -22.69 43.34 3.22
C ALA A 2 -22.32 42.12 4.12
N GLN A 3 -22.82 42.04 5.36
CA GLN A 3 -22.47 40.96 6.30
C GLN A 3 -22.99 39.56 5.92
N HIS A 4 -24.07 39.45 5.13
CA HIS A 4 -24.57 38.15 4.65
C HIS A 4 -23.69 37.52 3.54
N ALA A 5 -22.85 38.31 2.86
CA ALA A 5 -22.01 37.82 1.77
C ALA A 5 -20.66 37.22 2.24
N GLU A 6 -20.14 37.64 3.40
CA GLU A 6 -18.87 37.15 3.94
C GLU A 6 -19.00 35.81 4.68
N SER A 7 -20.19 35.55 5.25
CA SER A 7 -20.51 34.27 5.92
C SER A 7 -20.58 33.08 4.94
N GLY A 8 -21.02 33.29 3.70
CA GLY A 8 -21.09 32.22 2.69
C GLY A 8 -19.71 31.78 2.20
N ARG A 9 -18.84 32.76 1.90
CA ARG A 9 -17.47 32.55 1.39
C ARG A 9 -16.55 31.80 2.34
N SER A 10 -16.75 31.93 3.65
CA SER A 10 -15.95 31.25 4.68
C SER A 10 -16.35 29.78 4.87
N SER A 11 -17.63 29.44 4.71
CA SER A 11 -18.09 28.04 4.70
C SER A 11 -17.71 27.31 3.40
N GLU A 12 -17.73 28.00 2.27
CA GLU A 12 -17.30 27.44 0.98
C GLU A 12 -15.80 27.14 0.94
N SER A 13 -14.94 28.03 1.48
CA SER A 13 -13.49 27.79 1.51
C SER A 13 -13.11 26.62 2.43
N ALA A 14 -13.76 26.49 3.60
CA ALA A 14 -13.53 25.40 4.53
C ALA A 14 -13.89 24.01 3.94
N GLY A 15 -14.98 23.93 3.15
CA GLY A 15 -15.37 22.71 2.44
C GLY A 15 -14.36 22.30 1.36
N VAL A 16 -13.83 23.27 0.61
CA VAL A 16 -12.80 23.04 -0.42
C VAL A 16 -11.50 22.54 0.21
N THR A 17 -11.04 23.14 1.30
CA THR A 17 -9.79 22.71 1.98
C THR A 17 -9.91 21.30 2.56
N ARG A 18 -11.05 20.95 3.16
CA ARG A 18 -11.27 19.60 3.71
C ARG A 18 -11.29 18.53 2.61
N ALA A 19 -11.97 18.78 1.50
CA ALA A 19 -11.99 17.87 0.36
C ALA A 19 -10.59 17.66 -0.26
N GLN A 20 -9.78 18.72 -0.34
CA GLN A 20 -8.39 18.65 -0.82
C GLN A 20 -7.52 17.78 0.11
N VAL A 21 -7.56 18.01 1.42
CA VAL A 21 -6.77 17.23 2.40
C VAL A 21 -7.15 15.75 2.34
N VAL A 22 -8.44 15.43 2.31
CA VAL A 22 -8.93 14.05 2.17
C VAL A 22 -8.43 13.40 0.88
N GLY A 23 -8.47 14.13 -0.24
CA GLY A 23 -7.97 13.67 -1.52
C GLY A 23 -6.48 13.31 -1.47
N ILE A 24 -5.68 14.14 -0.78
CA ILE A 24 -4.26 13.90 -0.56
C ILE A 24 -4.06 12.66 0.31
N VAL A 25 -4.73 12.56 1.46
CA VAL A 25 -4.60 11.40 2.37
C VAL A 25 -4.98 10.10 1.68
N ALA A 26 -6.10 10.07 0.97
CA ALA A 26 -6.53 8.89 0.22
C ALA A 26 -5.52 8.50 -0.88
N SER A 27 -4.88 9.49 -1.51
CA SER A 27 -3.84 9.24 -2.51
C SER A 27 -2.58 8.67 -1.86
N VAL A 28 -2.14 9.22 -0.73
CA VAL A 28 -0.99 8.72 0.03
C VAL A 28 -1.21 7.27 0.45
N VAL A 29 -2.38 6.93 1.00
CA VAL A 29 -2.72 5.55 1.38
C VAL A 29 -2.60 4.58 0.20
N ARG A 30 -3.11 5.00 -0.97
CA ARG A 30 -3.00 4.18 -2.19
C ARG A 30 -1.55 3.99 -2.62
N TRP A 31 -0.74 5.04 -2.56
CA TRP A 31 0.68 4.98 -2.89
C TRP A 31 1.48 4.10 -1.95
N VAL A 32 1.20 4.16 -0.64
CA VAL A 32 1.84 3.29 0.36
C VAL A 32 1.54 1.83 0.05
N GLY A 33 0.27 1.47 -0.19
CA GLY A 33 -0.08 0.09 -0.53
C GLY A 33 0.56 -0.38 -1.84
N LEU A 34 0.65 0.49 -2.85
CA LEU A 34 1.35 0.17 -4.09
C LEU A 34 2.83 -0.07 -3.84
N LEU A 35 3.49 0.75 -3.03
CA LEU A 35 4.91 0.58 -2.70
C LEU A 35 5.17 -0.72 -1.95
N CYS A 36 4.35 -1.05 -0.95
CA CYS A 36 4.43 -2.33 -0.24
C CYS A 36 4.26 -3.52 -1.19
N THR A 37 3.28 -3.44 -2.09
CA THR A 37 3.06 -4.45 -3.14
C THR A 37 4.29 -4.60 -4.02
N LEU A 38 4.88 -3.50 -4.49
CA LEU A 38 6.06 -3.53 -5.36
C LEU A 38 7.26 -4.18 -4.67
N ILE A 39 7.52 -3.85 -3.41
CA ILE A 39 8.61 -4.47 -2.63
C ILE A 39 8.42 -5.99 -2.56
N LEU A 40 7.22 -6.45 -2.25
CA LEU A 40 6.90 -7.88 -2.19
C LEU A 40 7.04 -8.56 -3.55
N VAL A 41 6.54 -7.97 -4.62
CA VAL A 41 6.66 -8.50 -5.99
C VAL A 41 8.12 -8.59 -6.42
N ILE A 42 8.93 -7.56 -6.14
CA ILE A 42 10.36 -7.59 -6.46
C ILE A 42 11.06 -8.71 -5.70
N HIS A 43 10.78 -8.88 -4.39
CA HIS A 43 11.34 -9.98 -3.62
C HIS A 43 10.98 -11.36 -4.22
N ILE A 44 9.73 -11.55 -4.64
CA ILE A 44 9.29 -12.77 -5.31
C ILE A 44 10.06 -12.99 -6.61
N LEU A 45 10.14 -11.98 -7.48
CA LEU A 45 10.83 -12.09 -8.78
C LEU A 45 12.32 -12.41 -8.59
N LEU A 46 12.98 -11.76 -7.64
CA LEU A 46 14.38 -12.03 -7.32
C LEU A 46 14.56 -13.46 -6.80
N THR A 47 13.67 -13.94 -5.94
CA THR A 47 13.80 -15.27 -5.35
C THR A 47 13.47 -16.39 -6.34
N VAL A 48 12.34 -16.29 -7.05
CA VAL A 48 11.93 -17.27 -8.08
C VAL A 48 12.92 -17.29 -9.24
N GLY A 49 13.38 -16.09 -9.64
CA GLY A 49 14.42 -15.87 -10.65
C GLY A 49 15.83 -16.26 -10.21
N ASN A 50 16.00 -16.79 -9.00
CA ASN A 50 17.28 -17.32 -8.50
C ASN A 50 18.38 -16.26 -8.39
N ALA A 51 18.02 -15.02 -8.06
CA ALA A 51 18.96 -13.94 -7.85
C ALA A 51 19.94 -14.26 -6.72
N ASN A 52 21.16 -13.75 -6.83
CA ASN A 52 22.21 -13.98 -5.83
C ASN A 52 21.81 -13.36 -4.47
N PRO A 53 21.65 -14.16 -3.39
CA PRO A 53 21.26 -13.64 -2.08
C PRO A 53 22.37 -12.79 -1.42
N ASN A 54 23.62 -12.95 -1.84
CA ASN A 54 24.75 -12.13 -1.37
C ASN A 54 24.80 -10.74 -2.05
N ASN A 55 23.87 -10.45 -2.97
CA ASN A 55 23.75 -9.13 -3.56
C ASN A 55 22.99 -8.18 -2.60
N GLY A 56 23.48 -6.95 -2.47
CA GLY A 56 22.86 -5.92 -1.63
C GLY A 56 21.41 -5.60 -2.00
N ILE A 57 21.06 -5.70 -3.29
CA ILE A 57 19.68 -5.45 -3.76
C ILE A 57 18.75 -6.58 -3.31
N THR A 58 19.14 -7.84 -3.52
CA THR A 58 18.32 -9.00 -3.13
C THR A 58 18.09 -9.04 -1.62
N SER A 59 19.15 -8.84 -0.84
CA SER A 59 19.06 -8.81 0.63
C SER A 59 18.23 -7.62 1.15
N PHE A 60 18.33 -6.45 0.51
CA PHE A 60 17.46 -5.31 0.81
C PHE A 60 15.99 -5.69 0.66
N PHE A 61 15.56 -6.15 -0.53
CA PHE A 61 14.16 -6.50 -0.74
C PHE A 61 13.69 -7.64 0.16
N ALA A 62 14.53 -8.64 0.43
CA ALA A 62 14.21 -9.70 1.38
C ALA A 62 13.98 -9.17 2.80
N SER A 63 14.82 -8.25 3.29
CA SER A 63 14.67 -7.67 4.63
C SER A 63 13.39 -6.84 4.80
N TRP A 64 12.89 -6.21 3.73
CA TRP A 64 11.63 -5.47 3.76
C TRP A 64 10.41 -6.36 3.49
N ALA A 65 10.58 -7.46 2.75
CA ALA A 65 9.49 -8.35 2.41
C ALA A 65 8.93 -9.07 3.64
N ASP A 66 9.79 -9.52 4.56
CA ASP A 66 9.38 -10.23 5.77
C ASP A 66 8.38 -9.44 6.64
N PRO A 67 8.66 -8.20 7.07
CA PRO A 67 7.69 -7.42 7.83
C PRO A 67 6.45 -7.02 7.01
N LEU A 68 6.57 -6.84 5.70
CA LEU A 68 5.45 -6.49 4.82
C LEU A 68 4.55 -7.69 4.50
N ALA A 69 5.05 -8.91 4.62
CA ALA A 69 4.24 -10.13 4.55
C ALA A 69 3.30 -10.25 5.76
N LEU A 70 3.57 -9.52 6.84
CA LEU A 70 2.77 -9.49 8.07
C LEU A 70 2.61 -10.91 8.65
N GLY A 71 1.44 -11.52 8.49
CA GLY A 71 1.13 -12.90 8.90
C GLY A 71 0.95 -13.88 7.74
N PHE A 72 1.14 -13.43 6.50
CA PHE A 72 0.92 -14.27 5.30
C PHE A 72 2.11 -15.16 4.96
N ARG A 73 3.28 -14.97 5.60
CA ARG A 73 4.52 -15.70 5.28
C ARG A 73 4.38 -17.22 5.40
N ASP A 74 3.65 -17.68 6.41
CA ASP A 74 3.51 -19.11 6.74
C ASP A 74 2.07 -19.60 6.51
N LEU A 75 1.30 -18.90 5.67
CA LEU A 75 -0.09 -19.28 5.36
C LEU A 75 -0.13 -20.60 4.58
N PHE A 76 0.86 -20.81 3.72
CA PHE A 76 1.06 -22.05 2.97
C PHE A 76 2.48 -22.56 3.19
N THR A 77 2.63 -23.87 3.37
CA THR A 77 3.93 -24.51 3.63
C THR A 77 4.31 -25.55 2.54
N PRO A 78 4.40 -25.15 1.26
CA PRO A 78 4.83 -26.06 0.21
C PRO A 78 6.30 -26.45 0.39
N SER A 79 6.65 -27.66 -0.06
CA SER A 79 8.01 -28.22 0.07
C SER A 79 9.04 -27.52 -0.82
N ASP A 80 8.61 -26.94 -1.94
CA ASP A 80 9.50 -26.17 -2.83
C ASP A 80 9.68 -24.74 -2.29
N PRO A 81 10.91 -24.30 -1.99
CA PRO A 81 11.18 -22.95 -1.49
C PRO A 81 10.70 -21.83 -2.42
N LYS A 82 10.71 -22.04 -3.75
CA LYS A 82 10.25 -21.02 -4.69
C LYS A 82 8.74 -20.87 -4.66
N ALA A 83 8.02 -21.99 -4.66
CA ALA A 83 6.58 -22.01 -4.46
C ALA A 83 6.19 -21.38 -3.11
N PHE A 84 6.95 -21.65 -2.04
CA PHE A 84 6.73 -21.05 -0.73
C PHE A 84 6.75 -19.52 -0.80
N VAL A 85 7.78 -18.94 -1.40
CA VAL A 85 7.90 -17.48 -1.52
C VAL A 85 6.84 -16.90 -2.46
N LEU A 86 6.60 -17.56 -3.61
CA LEU A 86 5.63 -17.09 -4.59
C LEU A 86 4.22 -16.99 -4.01
N VAL A 87 3.74 -18.03 -3.33
CA VAL A 87 2.36 -18.09 -2.84
C VAL A 87 2.16 -17.15 -1.65
N ASN A 88 3.03 -17.23 -0.64
CA ASN A 88 2.84 -16.47 0.60
C ASN A 88 3.04 -14.96 0.40
N TYR A 89 4.15 -14.56 -0.22
CA TYR A 89 4.42 -13.14 -0.47
C TYR A 89 3.54 -12.61 -1.60
N GLY A 90 3.09 -13.47 -2.54
CA GLY A 90 2.15 -13.09 -3.58
C GLY A 90 0.76 -12.72 -3.03
N ILE A 91 0.26 -13.50 -2.07
CA ILE A 91 -0.98 -13.19 -1.37
C ILE A 91 -0.83 -11.93 -0.51
N ALA A 92 0.32 -11.76 0.16
CA ALA A 92 0.60 -10.51 0.87
C ALA A 92 0.57 -9.29 -0.05
N ALA A 93 1.14 -9.40 -1.26
CA ALA A 93 1.12 -8.31 -2.24
C ALA A 93 -0.32 -7.99 -2.68
N LEU A 94 -1.14 -9.01 -2.94
CA LEU A 94 -2.55 -8.81 -3.28
C LEU A 94 -3.33 -8.16 -2.12
N PHE A 95 -3.05 -8.57 -0.88
CA PHE A 95 -3.64 -7.96 0.30
C PHE A 95 -3.36 -6.46 0.37
N TRP A 96 -2.10 -6.04 0.15
CA TRP A 96 -1.76 -4.61 0.15
C TRP A 96 -2.50 -3.81 -0.93
N LEU A 97 -2.63 -4.35 -2.15
CA LEU A 97 -3.41 -3.71 -3.21
C LEU A 97 -4.87 -3.51 -2.83
N ILE A 98 -5.50 -4.55 -2.27
CA ILE A 98 -6.91 -4.53 -1.89
C ILE A 98 -7.11 -3.60 -0.68
N ALA A 99 -6.33 -3.80 0.39
CA ALA A 99 -6.45 -3.06 1.64
C ALA A 99 -6.28 -1.55 1.41
N ALA A 100 -5.26 -1.13 0.66
CA ALA A 100 -5.03 0.28 0.38
C ALA A 100 -6.13 0.88 -0.51
N SER A 101 -6.63 0.13 -1.50
CA SER A 101 -7.73 0.59 -2.36
C SER A 101 -9.05 0.74 -1.59
N VAL A 102 -9.36 -0.23 -0.73
CA VAL A 102 -10.53 -0.19 0.15
C VAL A 102 -10.42 0.97 1.13
N LEU A 103 -9.27 1.12 1.79
CA LEU A 103 -9.06 2.19 2.77
C LEU A 103 -9.13 3.57 2.12
N ALA A 104 -8.52 3.77 0.94
CA ALA A 104 -8.63 5.01 0.18
C ALA A 104 -10.08 5.32 -0.21
N LYS A 105 -10.88 4.31 -0.58
CA LYS A 105 -12.30 4.47 -0.92
C LYS A 105 -13.13 4.84 0.32
N ILE A 106 -12.84 4.24 1.46
CA ILE A 106 -13.47 4.56 2.75
C ILE A 106 -13.16 6.01 3.13
N ILE A 107 -11.90 6.43 3.09
CA ILE A 107 -11.48 7.80 3.40
C ILE A 107 -12.23 8.83 2.56
N ARG A 108 -12.38 8.57 1.25
CA ARG A 108 -13.12 9.46 0.35
C ARG A 108 -14.63 9.45 0.57
N ARG A 109 -15.19 8.36 1.11
CA ARG A 109 -16.63 8.21 1.32
C ARG A 109 -17.12 8.84 2.62
N PHE A 110 -16.29 8.83 3.66
CA PHE A 110 -16.63 9.36 4.98
C PHE A 110 -16.06 10.76 5.25
N ALA A 111 -15.34 11.31 4.28
CA ALA A 111 -15.04 12.72 4.20
C ALA A 111 -16.24 13.47 3.63
#